data_AF-B3DTS3-F1
#
_entry.id   AF-B3DTS3-F1
#
_cell.length_a   1.000
_cell.length_b   1.000
_cell.length_c   1.000
_cell.angle_alpha   90.00
_cell.angle_beta   90.00
_cell.angle_gamma   90.00
#
_symmetry.space_group_name_H-M   'P 1'
#
loop_
_entity.id
_entity.type
_entity.pdbx_description
1 polymer ?
#
loop_
_entity_poly.entity_id
_entity_poly.type
_entity_poly.pdbx_seq_one_letter_code
_entity_poly.pdbx_strand_id
1 'polypeptide(L)'
;MSFRANLQYLRAQRNLTQERLAMLLGVSRQAISKWESEKAYPEMDKLLMICDLFGCTLDDLVLGDVSRPAASASAAGSSNVDSSAETASPLAASSKTAGIIAPIAELAQDITGYDEHRRRFALLIAGGVAVIVAGVGIGNLFDSSNSILGATPLNDFLTFLCVCVGVIAGLAMLIPGGLSRIDFKRRHPYVEDFYTGEDRSRELRLLVIGIVGGISAILIGIAVTVYADDMLGVSDGWPNAIFLLLCAPGVFGFVYCGMRYSLLNINAYNKAAEDDRKEHAGEQDVYVKLTGAVCGIIMLIATVIGLCLLFLNPAALRGDWSAVGSSAADGAMFWLPWPIGGVLCGVAALAIQLVKDYRERK
;
A
#
# COMPACT_ATOMS: atom_id res chain seq x y z
N MET A 1 -43.34 13.77 4.03
CA MET A 1 -42.14 13.82 4.90
C MET A 1 -41.06 14.63 4.17
N SER A 2 -40.13 15.30 4.86
CA SER A 2 -38.96 15.92 4.17
C SER A 2 -37.91 14.85 3.82
N PHE A 3 -37.05 15.11 2.84
CA PHE A 3 -35.95 14.21 2.44
C PHE A 3 -35.13 13.70 3.63
N ARG A 4 -34.82 14.59 4.59
CA ARG A 4 -34.15 14.22 5.85
C ARG A 4 -34.91 13.13 6.60
N ALA A 5 -36.22 13.30 6.79
CA ALA A 5 -37.05 12.36 7.52
C ALA A 5 -37.15 11.02 6.79
N ASN A 6 -37.25 11.05 5.46
CA ASN A 6 -37.24 9.85 4.62
C ASN A 6 -35.91 9.09 4.75
N LEU A 7 -34.77 9.80 4.68
CA LEU A 7 -33.44 9.20 4.81
C LEU A 7 -33.22 8.58 6.20
N GLN A 8 -33.63 9.27 7.26
CA GLN A 8 -33.55 8.75 8.64
C GLN A 8 -34.43 7.53 8.84
N TYR A 9 -35.63 7.54 8.26
CA TYR A 9 -36.56 6.42 8.33
C TYR A 9 -36.04 5.18 7.58
N LEU A 10 -35.56 5.35 6.35
CA LEU A 10 -34.97 4.26 5.55
C LEU A 10 -33.73 3.67 6.24
N ARG A 11 -32.91 4.56 6.83
CA ARG A 11 -31.75 4.15 7.63
C ARG A 11 -32.17 3.34 8.86
N ALA A 12 -33.21 3.77 9.56
CA ALA A 12 -33.74 3.09 10.75
C ALA A 12 -34.37 1.72 10.40
N GLN A 13 -35.11 1.61 9.29
CA GLN A 13 -35.67 0.32 8.84
C GLN A 13 -34.59 -0.76 8.60
N ARG A 14 -33.40 -0.34 8.18
CA ARG A 14 -32.28 -1.25 7.87
C ARG A 14 -31.25 -1.34 9.00
N ASN A 15 -31.53 -0.75 10.17
CA ASN A 15 -30.62 -0.67 11.32
C ASN A 15 -29.22 -0.13 10.96
N LEU A 16 -29.13 0.78 9.99
CA LEU A 16 -27.85 1.32 9.53
C LEU A 16 -27.44 2.51 10.42
N THR A 17 -26.16 2.59 10.78
CA THR A 17 -25.60 3.79 11.40
C THR A 17 -25.34 4.87 10.34
N GLN A 18 -25.21 6.14 10.73
CA GLN A 18 -24.80 7.21 9.80
C GLN A 18 -23.46 6.89 9.13
N GLU A 19 -22.54 6.27 9.87
CA GLU A 19 -21.24 5.80 9.39
C GLU A 19 -21.39 4.69 8.35
N ARG A 20 -22.25 3.70 8.62
CA ARG A 20 -22.47 2.60 7.69
C ARG A 20 -23.10 3.06 6.37
N LEU A 21 -24.05 3.98 6.43
CA LEU A 21 -24.63 4.60 5.25
C LEU A 21 -23.60 5.42 4.46
N ALA A 22 -22.72 6.15 5.16
CA ALA A 22 -21.65 6.92 4.54
C ALA A 22 -20.69 6.01 3.75
N MET A 23 -20.31 4.86 4.32
CA MET A 23 -19.47 3.88 3.64
C MET A 23 -20.13 3.31 2.38
N LEU A 24 -21.41 2.91 2.47
CA LEU A 24 -22.15 2.34 1.33
C LEU A 24 -22.26 3.34 0.17
N LEU A 25 -22.34 4.63 0.48
CA LEU A 25 -22.43 5.71 -0.52
C LEU A 25 -21.06 6.29 -0.92
N GLY A 26 -19.97 5.80 -0.34
CA GLY A 26 -18.61 6.30 -0.60
C GLY A 26 -18.42 7.78 -0.23
N VAL A 27 -19.01 8.23 0.89
CA VAL A 27 -18.92 9.60 1.40
C VAL A 27 -18.50 9.63 2.87
N SER A 28 -18.15 10.81 3.39
CA SER A 28 -17.81 10.95 4.81
C SER A 28 -19.06 10.91 5.70
N ARG A 29 -18.91 10.42 6.94
CA ARG A 29 -19.97 10.50 7.98
C ARG A 29 -20.52 11.91 8.15
N GLN A 30 -19.64 12.92 8.07
CA GLN A 30 -20.02 14.33 8.17
C GLN A 30 -20.97 14.75 7.04
N ALA A 31 -20.82 14.20 5.82
CA ALA A 31 -21.74 14.45 4.72
C ALA A 31 -23.15 13.90 5.04
N ILE A 32 -23.25 12.66 5.50
CA ILE A 32 -24.53 12.06 5.93
C ILE A 32 -25.16 12.88 7.06
N SER A 33 -24.37 13.27 8.06
CA SER A 33 -24.84 14.11 9.17
C SER A 33 -25.36 15.47 8.68
N LYS A 34 -24.73 16.09 7.67
CA LYS A 34 -25.20 17.34 7.05
C LYS A 34 -26.50 17.14 6.28
N TRP A 35 -26.66 16.03 5.56
CA TRP A 35 -27.90 15.69 4.85
C TRP A 35 -29.06 15.44 5.83
N GLU A 36 -28.80 14.66 6.89
CA GLU A 36 -29.76 14.40 7.96
C GLU A 36 -30.02 15.60 8.88
N SER A 37 -29.30 16.71 8.73
CA SER A 37 -29.54 17.96 9.46
C SER A 37 -30.01 19.11 8.56
N GLU A 38 -30.35 18.82 7.30
CA GLU A 38 -30.79 19.80 6.29
C GLU A 38 -29.76 20.94 6.03
N LYS A 39 -28.50 20.74 6.44
CA LYS A 39 -27.42 21.71 6.24
C LYS A 39 -26.81 21.65 4.84
N ALA A 40 -27.01 20.54 4.13
CA ALA A 40 -26.57 20.33 2.77
C ALA A 40 -27.48 19.31 2.07
N TYR A 41 -27.54 19.37 0.74
CA TYR A 41 -28.25 18.39 -0.07
C TYR A 41 -27.26 17.48 -0.81
N PRO A 42 -27.52 16.17 -0.94
CA PRO A 42 -26.70 15.29 -1.76
C PRO A 42 -26.77 15.65 -3.25
N GLU A 43 -25.67 15.40 -3.95
CA GLU A 43 -25.61 15.49 -5.42
C GLU A 43 -26.48 14.41 -6.08
N MET A 44 -26.84 14.61 -7.36
CA MET A 44 -27.75 13.72 -8.09
C MET A 44 -27.26 12.26 -8.10
N ASP A 45 -25.96 12.03 -8.30
CA ASP A 45 -25.37 10.69 -8.28
C ASP A 45 -25.56 9.99 -6.94
N LYS A 46 -25.46 10.74 -5.82
CA LYS A 46 -25.65 10.20 -4.47
C LYS A 46 -27.12 9.95 -4.17
N LEU A 47 -28.03 10.77 -4.70
CA LEU A 47 -29.47 10.53 -4.62
C LEU A 47 -29.85 9.22 -5.31
N LEU A 48 -29.34 8.99 -6.52
CA LEU A 48 -29.57 7.74 -7.26
C LEU A 48 -29.00 6.52 -6.50
N MET A 49 -27.79 6.62 -5.95
CA MET A 49 -27.23 5.56 -5.11
C MET A 49 -28.08 5.28 -3.85
N ILE A 50 -28.68 6.30 -3.23
CA ILE A 50 -29.59 6.12 -2.09
C ILE A 50 -30.87 5.39 -2.56
N CYS A 51 -31.43 5.77 -3.70
CA CYS A 51 -32.59 5.11 -4.30
C CYS A 51 -32.32 3.63 -4.56
N ASP A 52 -31.18 3.31 -5.19
CA ASP A 52 -30.75 1.93 -5.47
C ASP A 52 -30.50 1.15 -4.18
N LEU A 53 -29.85 1.78 -3.20
CA LEU A 53 -29.53 1.15 -1.93
C LEU A 53 -30.81 0.76 -1.17
N PHE A 54 -31.81 1.64 -1.13
CA PHE A 54 -33.04 1.42 -0.36
C PHE A 54 -34.21 0.84 -1.16
N GLY A 55 -34.11 0.76 -2.48
CA GLY A 55 -35.16 0.25 -3.36
C GLY A 55 -36.38 1.18 -3.44
N CYS A 56 -36.15 2.50 -3.41
CA CYS A 56 -37.19 3.51 -3.50
C CYS A 56 -36.99 4.41 -4.73
N THR A 57 -38.06 5.03 -5.23
CA THR A 57 -37.93 5.99 -6.34
C THR A 57 -37.44 7.34 -5.84
N LEU A 58 -36.84 8.14 -6.73
CA LEU A 58 -36.38 9.50 -6.38
C LEU A 58 -37.55 10.37 -5.89
N ASP A 59 -38.73 10.20 -6.50
CA ASP A 59 -39.95 10.90 -6.10
C ASP A 59 -40.36 10.49 -4.68
N ASP A 60 -40.29 9.21 -4.32
CA ASP A 60 -40.57 8.74 -2.95
C ASP A 60 -39.56 9.29 -1.94
N LEU A 61 -38.29 9.33 -2.31
CA LEU A 61 -37.21 9.79 -1.45
C LEU A 61 -37.28 11.30 -1.17
N VAL A 62 -37.63 12.11 -2.18
CA VAL A 62 -37.56 13.59 -2.11
C VAL A 62 -38.91 14.25 -1.84
N LEU A 63 -39.98 13.76 -2.46
CA LEU A 63 -41.32 14.37 -2.45
C LEU A 63 -42.36 13.52 -1.70
N GLY A 64 -42.17 12.20 -1.66
CA GLY A 64 -43.09 11.23 -1.08
C GLY A 64 -42.97 11.05 0.43
N ASP A 65 -43.87 10.22 0.96
CA ASP A 65 -43.87 9.77 2.35
C ASP A 65 -43.55 8.28 2.39
N VAL A 66 -42.26 7.94 2.51
CA VAL A 66 -41.78 6.55 2.58
C VAL A 66 -42.28 5.78 3.81
N SER A 67 -42.96 6.45 4.76
CA SER A 67 -43.58 5.82 5.93
C SER A 67 -44.98 5.25 5.66
N ARG A 68 -45.59 5.58 4.50
CA ARG A 68 -46.85 4.99 4.05
C ARG A 68 -46.59 4.03 2.87
N PRO A 69 -46.92 2.73 3.01
CA PRO A 69 -46.96 1.84 1.86
C PRO A 69 -48.01 2.37 0.88
N ALA A 70 -47.60 2.82 -0.31
CA ALA A 70 -48.51 3.31 -1.33
C ALA A 70 -49.32 2.14 -1.91
N ALA A 71 -50.61 2.13 -1.59
CA ALA A 71 -51.63 1.43 -2.37
C ALA A 71 -51.85 2.18 -3.70
N SER A 72 -51.97 1.40 -4.79
CA SER A 72 -52.39 1.75 -6.17
C SER A 72 -51.35 2.46 -7.06
N ALA A 73 -51.17 2.14 -8.36
CA ALA A 73 -51.62 1.05 -9.26
C ALA A 73 -50.78 1.17 -10.56
N SER A 74 -50.38 0.08 -11.23
CA SER A 74 -51.09 -0.54 -12.38
C SER A 74 -50.34 -1.84 -12.75
N ALA A 75 -50.88 -3.05 -12.53
CA ALA A 75 -51.88 -3.77 -13.34
C ALA A 75 -51.43 -4.14 -14.77
N ALA A 76 -50.93 -5.38 -14.95
CA ALA A 76 -51.21 -6.27 -16.08
C ALA A 76 -50.64 -7.70 -15.86
N GLY A 77 -51.52 -8.72 -15.80
CA GLY A 77 -51.21 -10.10 -16.19
C GLY A 77 -51.18 -11.21 -15.12
N SER A 78 -52.34 -11.82 -14.82
CA SER A 78 -52.65 -13.29 -14.79
C SER A 78 -51.52 -14.28 -14.45
N SER A 79 -51.61 -15.31 -13.60
CA SER A 79 -52.71 -16.11 -13.04
C SER A 79 -52.14 -17.19 -12.09
N ASN A 80 -52.91 -17.54 -11.05
CA ASN A 80 -53.09 -18.83 -10.33
C ASN A 80 -51.92 -19.85 -10.18
N VAL A 81 -51.74 -20.40 -8.96
CA VAL A 81 -52.23 -21.74 -8.54
C VAL A 81 -51.80 -22.03 -7.08
N ASP A 82 -52.74 -22.63 -6.34
CA ASP A 82 -52.65 -23.22 -4.99
C ASP A 82 -51.46 -24.17 -4.79
N SER A 83 -50.94 -24.26 -3.56
CA SER A 83 -50.90 -25.55 -2.86
C SER A 83 -50.60 -25.40 -1.37
N SER A 84 -51.39 -26.15 -0.63
CA SER A 84 -51.43 -26.39 0.81
C SER A 84 -50.22 -27.14 1.37
N ALA A 85 -50.07 -26.98 2.70
CA ALA A 85 -49.89 -28.05 3.70
C ALA A 85 -48.54 -28.15 4.44
N GLU A 86 -48.69 -28.46 5.73
CA GLU A 86 -47.73 -29.04 6.69
C GLU A 86 -46.69 -28.07 7.31
N THR A 87 -46.47 -27.97 8.63
CA THR A 87 -46.88 -28.80 9.78
C THR A 87 -46.68 -28.03 11.10
N ALA A 88 -47.41 -28.47 12.12
CA ALA A 88 -47.46 -28.12 13.55
C ALA A 88 -46.14 -27.69 14.25
N SER A 89 -46.07 -26.62 15.08
CA SER A 89 -46.66 -26.37 16.44
C SER A 89 -45.62 -26.63 17.57
N PRO A 90 -45.83 -26.19 18.84
CA PRO A 90 -44.98 -25.20 19.52
C PRO A 90 -44.36 -25.75 20.83
N LEU A 91 -43.49 -25.01 21.53
CA LEU A 91 -43.36 -25.07 23.00
C LEU A 91 -42.49 -23.90 23.51
N ALA A 92 -43.09 -22.96 24.24
CA ALA A 92 -42.88 -22.70 25.68
C ALA A 92 -41.46 -22.18 26.03
N ALA A 93 -41.29 -20.87 26.23
CA ALA A 93 -41.63 -20.10 27.44
C ALA A 93 -40.52 -20.08 28.52
N SER A 94 -40.16 -18.85 28.87
CA SER A 94 -39.60 -18.38 30.15
C SER A 94 -38.11 -18.60 30.43
N SER A 95 -37.35 -17.51 30.33
CA SER A 95 -36.62 -16.98 31.48
C SER A 95 -36.20 -15.54 31.23
N LYS A 96 -36.87 -14.61 31.92
CA LYS A 96 -36.33 -13.28 32.19
C LYS A 96 -35.08 -13.46 33.06
N THR A 97 -33.92 -13.07 32.56
CA THR A 97 -32.86 -12.56 33.42
C THR A 97 -32.35 -11.28 32.77
N ALA A 98 -32.69 -10.17 33.42
CA ALA A 98 -32.13 -8.87 33.16
C ALA A 98 -30.61 -8.94 33.41
N GLY A 99 -29.86 -9.10 32.33
CA GLY A 99 -28.44 -8.79 32.26
C GLY A 99 -28.29 -7.58 31.37
N ILE A 100 -27.69 -6.52 31.88
CA ILE A 100 -27.25 -5.35 31.11
C ILE A 100 -26.19 -5.88 30.14
N ILE A 101 -26.62 -6.29 28.94
CA ILE A 101 -25.72 -6.55 27.82
C ILE A 101 -25.38 -5.18 27.27
N ALA A 102 -24.24 -4.64 27.69
CA ALA A 102 -23.57 -3.59 26.95
C ALA A 102 -23.54 -4.01 25.46
N PRO A 103 -23.82 -3.11 24.50
CA PRO A 103 -23.79 -3.50 23.10
C PRO A 103 -22.40 -4.09 22.84
N ILE A 104 -22.36 -5.39 22.52
CA ILE A 104 -21.18 -6.00 21.91
C ILE A 104 -20.91 -5.07 20.74
N ALA A 105 -19.81 -4.31 20.82
CA ALA A 105 -19.35 -3.51 19.70
C ALA A 105 -19.20 -4.52 18.55
N GLU A 106 -20.17 -4.51 17.65
CA GLU A 106 -20.22 -5.39 16.50
C GLU A 106 -18.94 -5.10 15.73
N LEU A 107 -17.94 -5.97 15.88
CA LEU A 107 -16.61 -5.76 15.34
C LEU A 107 -16.79 -5.45 13.86
N ALA A 108 -16.33 -4.26 13.44
CA ALA A 108 -16.45 -3.83 12.05
C ALA A 108 -15.95 -4.97 11.16
N GLN A 109 -16.81 -5.52 10.31
CA GLN A 109 -16.40 -6.60 9.42
C GLN A 109 -15.70 -6.01 8.20
N ASP A 110 -14.68 -6.70 7.66
CA ASP A 110 -14.05 -6.26 6.40
C ASP A 110 -15.03 -6.41 5.23
N ILE A 111 -15.73 -5.32 4.91
CA ILE A 111 -16.71 -5.27 3.81
C ILE A 111 -16.01 -5.01 2.47
N THR A 112 -14.82 -4.43 2.51
CA THR A 112 -14.08 -4.00 1.32
C THR A 112 -13.19 -5.09 0.73
N GLY A 113 -12.97 -6.18 1.44
CA GLY A 113 -11.98 -7.20 1.08
C GLY A 113 -10.55 -6.67 1.18
N TYR A 114 -10.31 -5.70 2.08
CA TYR A 114 -9.01 -5.06 2.26
C TYR A 114 -7.95 -6.07 2.69
N ASP A 115 -8.24 -6.94 3.66
CA ASP A 115 -7.26 -7.88 4.20
C ASP A 115 -6.79 -8.87 3.12
N GLU A 116 -7.73 -9.45 2.37
CA GLU A 116 -7.41 -10.40 1.30
C GLU A 116 -6.61 -9.74 0.16
N HIS A 117 -7.06 -8.58 -0.30
CA HIS A 117 -6.36 -7.83 -1.35
C HIS A 117 -4.93 -7.48 -0.94
N ARG A 118 -4.77 -7.03 0.30
CA ARG A 118 -3.47 -6.63 0.85
C ARG A 118 -2.54 -7.81 1.12
N ARG A 119 -3.05 -8.95 1.54
CA ARG A 119 -2.25 -10.19 1.67
C ARG A 119 -1.76 -10.69 0.33
N ARG A 120 -2.61 -10.67 -0.71
CA ARG A 120 -2.21 -10.98 -2.09
C ARG A 120 -1.13 -10.03 -2.58
N PHE A 121 -1.30 -8.72 -2.36
CA PHE A 121 -0.27 -7.73 -2.65
C PHE A 121 1.06 -8.05 -1.95
N ALA A 122 1.02 -8.38 -0.66
CA ALA A 122 2.21 -8.73 0.11
C ALA A 122 2.90 -10.00 -0.44
N LEU A 123 2.13 -11.02 -0.82
CA LEU A 123 2.67 -12.24 -1.45
C LEU A 123 3.32 -11.95 -2.81
N LEU A 124 2.72 -11.09 -3.64
CA LEU A 124 3.28 -10.72 -4.94
C LEU A 124 4.60 -9.96 -4.80
N ILE A 125 4.68 -9.01 -3.86
CA ILE A 125 5.91 -8.24 -3.64
C ILE A 125 7.02 -9.11 -3.04
N ALA A 126 6.74 -9.81 -1.94
CA ALA A 126 7.74 -10.66 -1.29
C ALA A 126 8.17 -11.82 -2.19
N GLY A 127 7.20 -12.46 -2.86
CA GLY A 127 7.44 -13.56 -3.80
C GLY A 127 8.23 -13.11 -5.02
N GLY A 128 7.89 -11.96 -5.61
CA GLY A 128 8.61 -11.42 -6.76
C GLY A 128 10.08 -11.16 -6.46
N VAL A 129 10.39 -10.54 -5.31
CA VAL A 129 11.78 -10.33 -4.88
C VAL A 129 12.49 -11.66 -4.64
N ALA A 130 11.85 -12.60 -3.96
CA ALA A 130 12.44 -13.91 -3.65
C ALA A 130 12.73 -14.74 -4.92
N VAL A 131 11.86 -14.68 -5.93
CA VAL A 131 12.05 -15.36 -7.21
C VAL A 131 13.23 -14.77 -7.99
N ILE A 132 13.43 -13.44 -7.93
CA ILE A 132 14.60 -12.79 -8.56
C ILE A 132 15.88 -13.29 -7.89
N VAL A 133 15.93 -13.24 -6.55
CA VAL A 133 17.10 -13.70 -5.78
C VAL A 133 17.37 -15.18 -6.04
N ALA A 134 16.33 -16.01 -6.07
CA ALA A 134 16.45 -17.43 -6.38
C ALA A 134 16.94 -17.66 -7.82
N GLY A 135 16.47 -16.88 -8.80
CA GLY A 135 16.94 -16.97 -10.19
C GLY A 135 18.42 -16.66 -10.33
N VAL A 136 18.91 -15.63 -9.64
CA VAL A 136 20.35 -15.31 -9.58
C VAL A 136 21.13 -16.41 -8.84
N GLY A 137 20.58 -16.93 -7.74
CA GLY A 137 21.19 -18.04 -6.99
C GLY A 137 21.33 -19.31 -7.83
N ILE A 138 20.28 -19.71 -8.54
CA ILE A 138 20.30 -20.86 -9.46
C ILE A 138 21.30 -20.61 -10.60
N GLY A 139 21.38 -19.39 -11.13
CA GLY A 139 22.35 -19.04 -12.16
C GLY A 139 23.81 -19.25 -11.71
N ASN A 140 24.12 -19.01 -10.43
CA ASN A 140 25.44 -19.24 -9.86
C ASN A 140 25.84 -20.73 -9.78
N LEU A 141 24.89 -21.67 -9.87
CA LEU A 141 25.22 -23.10 -10.00
C LEU A 141 25.89 -23.43 -11.35
N PHE A 142 25.70 -22.57 -12.34
CA PHE A 142 26.24 -22.71 -13.68
C PHE A 142 27.45 -21.79 -13.93
N ASP A 143 28.05 -21.21 -12.89
CA ASP A 143 29.19 -20.30 -13.05
C ASP A 143 30.37 -20.95 -13.78
N SER A 144 31.07 -20.18 -14.62
CA SER A 144 32.18 -20.70 -15.44
C SER A 144 33.36 -21.25 -14.64
N SER A 145 33.58 -20.74 -13.42
CA SER A 145 34.73 -21.12 -12.57
C SER A 145 34.46 -22.40 -11.79
N ASN A 146 33.29 -22.51 -11.18
CA ASN A 146 32.93 -23.60 -10.25
C ASN A 146 31.50 -24.10 -10.47
N SER A 147 31.18 -24.45 -11.72
CA SER A 147 29.88 -25.03 -12.08
C SER A 147 29.69 -26.43 -11.51
N ILE A 148 28.45 -26.76 -11.15
CA ILE A 148 28.03 -28.12 -10.80
C ILE A 148 28.09 -29.11 -11.98
N LEU A 149 28.08 -28.63 -13.24
CA LEU A 149 28.18 -29.45 -14.44
C LEU A 149 29.63 -29.58 -14.99
N GLY A 150 30.60 -28.91 -14.35
CA GLY A 150 31.96 -28.77 -14.87
C GLY A 150 32.08 -27.67 -15.93
N ALA A 151 33.30 -27.48 -16.45
CA ALA A 151 33.62 -26.42 -17.41
C ALA A 151 33.03 -26.75 -18.80
N THR A 152 31.81 -26.29 -19.06
CA THR A 152 31.17 -26.37 -20.38
C THR A 152 30.96 -24.98 -20.96
N PRO A 153 31.06 -24.79 -22.28
CA PRO A 153 30.80 -23.50 -22.93
C PRO A 153 29.33 -23.05 -22.81
N LEU A 154 28.43 -23.92 -22.31
CA LEU A 154 27.03 -23.61 -22.07
C LEU A 154 26.78 -22.90 -20.73
N ASN A 155 27.77 -22.88 -19.84
CA ASN A 155 27.66 -22.35 -18.48
C ASN A 155 27.20 -20.88 -18.46
N ASP A 156 27.91 -20.01 -19.19
CA ASP A 156 27.56 -18.57 -19.27
C ASP A 156 26.15 -18.33 -19.81
N PHE A 157 25.74 -19.13 -20.81
CA PHE A 157 24.40 -19.06 -21.38
C PHE A 157 23.33 -19.50 -20.37
N LEU A 158 23.58 -20.58 -19.61
CA LEU A 158 22.66 -21.07 -18.58
C LEU A 158 22.56 -20.10 -17.41
N THR A 159 23.67 -19.54 -16.94
CA THR A 159 23.68 -18.49 -15.91
C THR A 159 22.84 -17.29 -16.37
N PHE A 160 23.05 -16.80 -17.59
CA PHE A 160 22.25 -15.71 -18.15
C PHE A 160 20.77 -16.07 -18.26
N LEU A 161 20.45 -17.26 -18.76
CA LEU A 161 19.07 -17.75 -18.90
C LEU A 161 18.35 -17.81 -17.55
N CYS A 162 18.98 -18.36 -16.51
CA CYS A 162 18.40 -18.45 -15.17
C CYS A 162 18.11 -17.06 -14.58
N VAL A 163 19.04 -16.11 -14.74
CA VAL A 163 18.84 -14.73 -14.30
C VAL A 163 17.68 -14.08 -15.06
N CYS A 164 17.63 -14.22 -16.38
CA CYS A 164 16.54 -13.67 -17.18
C CYS A 164 15.18 -14.25 -16.79
N VAL A 165 15.08 -15.57 -16.63
CA VAL A 165 13.83 -16.23 -16.20
C VAL A 165 13.42 -15.74 -14.80
N GLY A 166 14.35 -15.64 -13.86
CA GLY A 166 14.09 -15.13 -12.51
C GLY A 166 13.61 -13.67 -12.52
N VAL A 167 14.24 -12.81 -13.32
CA VAL A 167 13.85 -11.40 -13.47
C VAL A 167 12.47 -11.28 -14.12
N ILE A 168 12.21 -12.01 -15.21
CA ILE A 168 10.92 -11.98 -15.91
C ILE A 168 9.81 -12.46 -14.98
N ALA A 169 9.99 -13.59 -14.31
CA ALA A 169 9.01 -14.14 -13.36
C ALA A 169 8.79 -13.20 -12.17
N GLY A 170 9.87 -12.62 -11.63
CA GLY A 170 9.79 -11.65 -10.55
C GLY A 170 9.03 -10.40 -10.94
N LEU A 171 9.35 -9.79 -12.08
CA LEU A 171 8.65 -8.61 -12.61
C LEU A 171 7.18 -8.91 -12.92
N ALA A 172 6.87 -10.11 -13.43
CA ALA A 172 5.51 -10.56 -13.68
C ALA A 172 4.66 -10.65 -12.39
N MET A 173 5.29 -10.76 -11.21
CA MET A 173 4.61 -10.68 -9.92
C MET A 173 4.59 -9.25 -9.35
N LEU A 174 5.71 -8.52 -9.45
CA LEU A 174 5.87 -7.18 -8.88
C LEU A 174 4.98 -6.13 -9.54
N ILE A 175 4.91 -6.15 -10.88
CA ILE A 175 4.19 -5.11 -11.64
C ILE A 175 2.68 -5.19 -11.38
N PRO A 176 2.00 -6.36 -11.50
CA PRO A 176 0.58 -6.44 -11.18
C PRO A 176 0.26 -6.10 -9.73
N GLY A 177 1.12 -6.48 -8.78
CA GLY A 177 0.95 -6.10 -7.37
C GLY A 177 0.99 -4.59 -7.17
N GLY A 178 1.97 -3.91 -7.77
CA GLY A 178 2.07 -2.44 -7.70
C GLY A 178 0.82 -1.73 -8.25
N LEU A 179 0.34 -2.18 -9.41
CA LEU A 179 -0.83 -1.58 -10.07
C LEU A 179 -2.13 -1.86 -9.33
N SER A 180 -2.34 -3.10 -8.84
CA SER A 180 -3.58 -3.47 -8.13
C SER A 180 -3.77 -2.65 -6.85
N ARG A 181 -2.68 -2.30 -6.17
CA ARG A 181 -2.71 -1.41 -4.99
C ARG A 181 -3.22 -0.02 -5.34
N ILE A 182 -2.77 0.55 -6.47
CA ILE A 182 -3.18 1.88 -6.91
C ILE A 182 -4.68 1.86 -7.23
N ASP A 183 -5.14 0.85 -7.97
CA ASP A 183 -6.54 0.72 -8.36
C ASP A 183 -7.47 0.47 -7.17
N PHE A 184 -7.05 -0.35 -6.21
CA PHE A 184 -7.81 -0.56 -4.98
C PHE A 184 -7.88 0.73 -4.15
N LYS A 185 -6.76 1.45 -4.01
CA LYS A 185 -6.71 2.72 -3.26
C LYS A 185 -7.64 3.78 -3.84
N ARG A 186 -7.78 3.83 -5.17
CA ARG A 186 -8.72 4.73 -5.86
C ARG A 186 -10.19 4.36 -5.61
N ARG A 187 -10.51 3.06 -5.61
CA ARG A 187 -11.88 2.57 -5.39
C ARG A 187 -12.31 2.61 -3.91
N HIS A 188 -11.37 2.44 -2.99
CA HIS A 188 -11.62 2.43 -1.55
C HIS A 188 -10.68 3.38 -0.80
N PRO A 189 -10.86 4.71 -0.92
CA PRO A 189 -9.97 5.70 -0.28
C PRO A 189 -10.04 5.69 1.25
N TYR A 190 -11.16 5.23 1.81
CA TYR A 190 -11.36 5.13 3.24
C TYR A 190 -11.76 3.71 3.62
N VAL A 191 -11.06 3.14 4.59
CA VAL A 191 -11.35 1.84 5.20
C VAL A 191 -11.45 2.04 6.71
N GLU A 192 -12.48 1.47 7.33
CA GLU A 192 -12.66 1.49 8.78
C GLU A 192 -11.71 0.48 9.45
N ASP A 193 -11.22 0.82 10.65
CA ASP A 193 -10.31 -0.05 11.40
C ASP A 193 -11.06 -1.24 12.02
N PHE A 194 -10.90 -2.40 11.40
CA PHE A 194 -11.51 -3.67 11.85
C PHE A 194 -10.55 -4.58 12.62
N TYR A 195 -9.26 -4.23 12.74
CA TYR A 195 -8.27 -5.07 13.41
C TYR A 195 -8.31 -4.88 14.92
N THR A 196 -8.31 -6.00 15.65
CA THR A 196 -8.27 -5.98 17.12
C THR A 196 -6.84 -5.80 17.65
N GLY A 197 -6.71 -5.46 18.94
CA GLY A 197 -5.40 -5.42 19.61
C GLY A 197 -4.71 -6.79 19.65
N GLU A 198 -5.48 -7.88 19.68
CA GLU A 198 -4.97 -9.24 19.64
C GLU A 198 -4.37 -9.58 18.27
N ASP A 199 -5.04 -9.18 17.18
CA ASP A 199 -4.53 -9.35 15.81
C ASP A 199 -3.19 -8.63 15.65
N ARG A 200 -3.09 -7.38 16.14
CA ARG A 200 -1.85 -6.60 16.10
C ARG A 200 -0.72 -7.29 16.88
N SER A 201 -1.04 -7.84 18.04
CA SER A 201 -0.06 -8.56 18.87
C SER A 201 0.40 -9.86 18.20
N ARG A 202 -0.52 -10.60 17.56
CA ARG A 202 -0.20 -11.82 16.82
C ARG A 202 0.72 -11.53 15.63
N GLU A 203 0.39 -10.52 14.85
CA GLU A 203 1.19 -10.14 13.68
C GLU A 203 2.55 -9.55 14.06
N LEU A 204 2.64 -8.81 15.17
CA LEU A 204 3.91 -8.36 15.71
C LEU A 204 4.81 -9.55 16.08
N ARG A 205 4.27 -10.60 16.69
CA ARG A 205 5.05 -11.83 16.96
C ARG A 205 5.54 -12.50 15.69
N LEU A 206 4.69 -12.59 14.66
CA LEU A 206 5.07 -13.14 13.35
C LEU A 206 6.12 -12.27 12.65
N LEU A 207 6.06 -10.95 12.81
CA LEU A 207 7.09 -10.01 12.33
C LEU A 207 8.44 -10.30 12.97
N VAL A 208 8.49 -10.42 14.29
CA VAL A 208 9.73 -10.71 15.02
C VAL A 208 10.31 -12.06 14.58
N ILE A 209 9.47 -13.11 14.50
CA ILE A 209 9.90 -14.44 14.05
C ILE A 209 10.44 -14.38 12.62
N GLY A 210 9.77 -13.65 11.72
CA GLY A 210 10.20 -13.46 10.34
C GLY A 210 11.54 -12.73 10.22
N ILE A 211 11.76 -11.68 11.00
CA ILE A 211 13.03 -10.92 11.03
C ILE A 211 14.16 -11.80 11.55
N VAL A 212 13.96 -12.48 12.67
CA VAL A 212 14.98 -13.37 13.26
C VAL A 212 15.30 -14.53 12.31
N GLY A 213 14.28 -15.14 11.70
CA GLY A 213 14.45 -16.20 10.71
C GLY A 213 15.22 -15.74 9.46
N GLY A 214 14.87 -14.57 8.92
CA GLY A 214 15.55 -13.98 7.76
C GLY A 214 17.02 -13.67 8.02
N ILE A 215 17.33 -13.04 9.16
CA ILE A 215 18.71 -12.73 9.56
C ILE A 215 19.50 -14.02 9.79
N SER A 216 18.90 -15.02 10.44
CA SER A 216 19.55 -16.32 10.67
C SER A 216 19.90 -17.02 9.37
N ALA A 217 19.01 -17.02 8.38
CA ALA A 217 19.27 -17.61 7.07
C ALA A 217 20.43 -16.92 6.34
N ILE A 218 20.52 -15.59 6.41
CA ILE A 218 21.63 -14.82 5.83
C ILE A 218 22.96 -15.18 6.53
N LEU A 219 22.98 -15.23 7.86
CA LEU A 219 24.19 -15.59 8.62
C LEU A 219 24.66 -17.02 8.31
N ILE A 220 23.74 -17.97 8.20
CA ILE A 220 24.06 -19.34 7.78
C ILE A 220 24.64 -19.35 6.37
N GLY A 221 24.05 -18.59 5.45
CA GLY A 221 24.57 -18.49 4.08
C GLY A 221 25.99 -17.90 4.04
N ILE A 222 26.26 -16.84 4.81
CA ILE A 222 27.61 -16.27 4.94
C ILE A 222 28.59 -17.32 5.49
N ALA A 223 28.19 -18.06 6.52
CA ALA A 223 29.01 -19.12 7.10
C ALA A 223 29.36 -20.21 6.07
N VAL A 224 28.43 -20.56 5.17
CA VAL A 224 28.69 -21.49 4.06
C VAL A 224 29.73 -20.92 3.09
N THR A 225 29.61 -19.64 2.71
CA THR A 225 30.59 -19.02 1.78
C THR A 225 31.99 -18.92 2.39
N VAL A 226 32.09 -18.55 3.68
CA VAL A 226 33.38 -18.48 4.39
C VAL A 226 33.99 -19.88 4.52
N TYR A 227 33.19 -20.88 4.87
CA TYR A 227 33.68 -22.26 4.95
C TYR A 227 34.17 -22.79 3.59
N ALA A 228 33.45 -22.49 2.51
CA ALA A 228 33.84 -22.91 1.16
C ALA A 228 35.16 -22.26 0.71
N ASP A 229 35.34 -20.97 1.01
CA ASP A 229 36.57 -20.24 0.69
C ASP A 229 37.76 -20.77 1.52
N ASP A 230 37.62 -20.81 2.85
CA ASP A 230 38.73 -21.17 3.75
C ASP A 230 39.09 -22.67 3.72
N MET A 231 38.11 -23.57 3.58
CA MET A 231 38.34 -25.02 3.70
C MET A 231 38.43 -25.75 2.35
N LEU A 232 37.68 -25.28 1.35
CA LEU A 232 37.64 -25.91 0.02
C LEU A 232 38.40 -25.10 -1.03
N GLY A 233 38.80 -23.85 -0.74
CA GLY A 233 39.45 -22.95 -1.71
C GLY A 233 38.54 -22.52 -2.85
N VAL A 234 37.22 -22.57 -2.63
CA VAL A 234 36.19 -22.25 -3.64
C VAL A 234 35.48 -20.97 -3.22
N SER A 235 35.85 -19.85 -3.84
CA SER A 235 35.26 -18.53 -3.58
C SER A 235 33.97 -18.27 -4.37
N ASP A 236 33.84 -18.85 -5.56
CA ASP A 236 32.80 -18.51 -6.54
C ASP A 236 31.97 -19.72 -6.97
N GLY A 237 30.80 -19.47 -7.58
CA GLY A 237 29.91 -20.50 -8.12
C GLY A 237 28.95 -21.10 -7.09
N TRP A 238 29.03 -22.41 -6.86
CA TRP A 238 28.06 -23.13 -6.02
C TRP A 238 27.93 -22.62 -4.57
N PRO A 239 28.96 -22.09 -3.87
CA PRO A 239 28.78 -21.50 -2.54
C PRO A 239 27.90 -20.25 -2.57
N ASN A 240 28.10 -19.38 -3.57
CA ASN A 240 27.28 -18.19 -3.80
C ASN A 240 25.83 -18.58 -4.15
N ALA A 241 25.66 -19.68 -4.90
CA ALA A 241 24.33 -20.22 -5.17
C ALA A 241 23.60 -20.63 -3.89
N ILE A 242 24.26 -21.37 -2.98
CA ILE A 242 23.66 -21.77 -1.70
C ILE A 242 23.34 -20.55 -0.85
N PHE A 243 24.26 -19.58 -0.76
CA PHE A 243 24.02 -18.33 -0.06
C PHE A 243 22.75 -17.63 -0.56
N LEU A 244 22.66 -17.40 -1.88
CA LEU A 244 21.50 -16.72 -2.47
C LEU A 244 20.20 -17.53 -2.35
N LEU A 245 20.27 -18.86 -2.45
CA LEU A 245 19.11 -19.75 -2.26
C LEU A 245 18.62 -19.79 -0.82
N LEU A 246 19.49 -19.58 0.17
CA LEU A 246 19.10 -19.37 1.58
C LEU A 246 18.57 -17.94 1.81
N CYS A 247 19.15 -16.95 1.12
CA CYS A 247 18.66 -15.58 1.17
C CYS A 247 17.24 -15.46 0.58
N ALA A 248 16.89 -16.18 -0.48
CA ALA A 248 15.56 -16.09 -1.11
C ALA A 248 14.38 -16.30 -0.13
N PRO A 249 14.28 -17.41 0.63
CA PRO A 249 13.23 -17.60 1.63
C PRO A 249 13.39 -16.68 2.84
N GLY A 250 14.63 -16.30 3.21
CA GLY A 250 14.87 -15.32 4.27
C GLY A 250 14.30 -13.94 3.93
N VAL A 251 14.58 -13.46 2.71
CA VAL A 251 14.06 -12.22 2.14
C VAL A 251 12.55 -12.29 2.00
N PHE A 252 12.02 -13.38 1.45
CA PHE A 252 10.59 -13.61 1.40
C PHE A 252 9.93 -13.44 2.77
N GLY A 253 10.44 -14.15 3.79
CA GLY A 253 9.87 -14.17 5.12
C GLY A 253 9.85 -12.79 5.79
N PHE A 254 10.98 -12.08 5.81
CA PHE A 254 11.01 -10.78 6.47
C PHE A 254 10.21 -9.72 5.70
N VAL A 255 10.27 -9.71 4.36
CA VAL A 255 9.52 -8.75 3.53
C VAL A 255 8.01 -9.01 3.64
N TYR A 256 7.60 -10.28 3.58
CA TYR A 256 6.20 -10.68 3.72
C TYR A 256 5.64 -10.30 5.09
N CYS A 257 6.34 -10.68 6.18
CA CYS A 257 5.90 -10.35 7.53
C CYS A 257 5.91 -8.83 7.78
N GLY A 258 6.92 -8.11 7.28
CA GLY A 258 7.02 -6.66 7.35
C GLY A 258 5.84 -5.95 6.68
N MET A 259 5.52 -6.36 5.44
CA MET A 259 4.36 -5.82 4.74
C MET A 259 3.07 -6.19 5.45
N ARG A 260 2.91 -7.44 5.88
CA ARG A 260 1.73 -7.91 6.62
C ARG A 260 1.44 -7.10 7.87
N TYR A 261 2.48 -6.81 8.65
CA TYR A 261 2.36 -5.92 9.81
C TYR A 261 1.98 -4.50 9.39
N SER A 262 2.57 -3.98 8.31
CA SER A 262 2.22 -2.66 7.77
C SER A 262 0.76 -2.55 7.30
N LEU A 263 0.07 -3.66 6.98
CA LEU A 263 -1.33 -3.64 6.56
C LEU A 263 -2.28 -3.24 7.69
N LEU A 264 -1.91 -3.54 8.93
CA LEU A 264 -2.70 -3.27 10.14
C LEU A 264 -2.85 -1.79 10.43
N ASN A 265 -1.99 -0.94 9.84
CA ASN A 265 -2.03 0.50 10.02
C ASN A 265 -3.01 1.14 9.04
N ILE A 266 -4.30 0.95 9.31
CA ILE A 266 -5.40 1.50 8.50
C ILE A 266 -5.40 3.03 8.52
N ASN A 267 -5.00 3.65 9.64
CA ASN A 267 -4.84 5.10 9.73
C ASN A 267 -3.79 5.64 8.75
N ALA A 268 -2.64 4.95 8.62
CA ALA A 268 -1.63 5.33 7.63
C ALA A 268 -2.13 5.15 6.19
N TYR A 269 -2.96 4.13 5.94
CA TYR A 269 -3.61 3.96 4.63
C TYR A 269 -4.57 5.10 4.30
N ASN A 270 -5.49 5.43 5.21
CA ASN A 270 -6.47 6.50 5.03
C ASN A 270 -5.78 7.86 4.84
N LYS A 271 -4.75 8.15 5.65
CA LYS A 271 -3.93 9.36 5.50
C LYS A 271 -3.26 9.41 4.13
N ALA A 272 -2.62 8.32 3.71
CA ALA A 272 -1.99 8.28 2.39
C ALA A 272 -3.01 8.46 1.25
N ALA A 273 -4.23 7.98 1.39
CA ALA A 273 -5.29 8.20 0.39
C ALA A 273 -5.80 9.65 0.37
N GLU A 274 -5.88 10.28 1.53
CA GLU A 274 -6.21 11.69 1.64
C GLU A 274 -5.10 12.58 1.05
N ASP A 275 -3.83 12.27 1.30
CA ASP A 275 -2.69 13.01 0.77
C ASP A 275 -2.64 12.95 -0.76
N ASP A 276 -2.81 11.77 -1.38
CA ASP A 276 -2.91 11.63 -2.85
C ASP A 276 -4.09 12.46 -3.41
N ARG A 277 -5.23 12.48 -2.70
CA ARG A 277 -6.40 13.26 -3.11
C ARG A 277 -6.11 14.76 -3.05
N LYS A 278 -5.46 15.25 -2.00
CA LYS A 278 -5.05 16.66 -1.88
C LYS A 278 -4.08 17.07 -2.97
N GLU A 279 -3.13 16.19 -3.29
CA GLU A 279 -2.19 16.39 -4.39
C GLU A 279 -2.91 16.51 -5.74
N HIS A 280 -3.84 15.60 -6.06
CA HIS A 280 -4.65 15.68 -7.28
C HIS A 280 -5.59 16.88 -7.34
N ALA A 281 -6.11 17.33 -6.19
CA ALA A 281 -6.93 18.54 -6.09
C ALA A 281 -6.11 19.85 -6.21
N GLY A 282 -4.77 19.75 -6.31
CA GLY A 282 -3.88 20.91 -6.30
C GLY A 282 -3.76 21.60 -4.94
N GLU A 283 -4.43 21.05 -3.92
CA GLU A 283 -4.47 21.48 -2.51
C GLU A 283 -3.23 21.01 -1.74
N GLN A 284 -2.10 20.93 -2.44
CA GLN A 284 -0.81 20.70 -1.82
C GLN A 284 -0.41 21.95 -1.04
N ASP A 285 0.03 21.72 0.19
CA ASP A 285 0.54 22.76 1.05
C ASP A 285 1.65 23.55 0.35
N VAL A 286 1.52 24.88 0.35
CA VAL A 286 2.44 25.82 -0.30
C VAL A 286 3.88 25.58 0.18
N TYR A 287 4.05 25.20 1.44
CA TYR A 287 5.34 24.88 2.03
C TYR A 287 5.99 23.62 1.42
N VAL A 288 5.20 22.62 1.01
CA VAL A 288 5.71 21.41 0.34
C VAL A 288 6.20 21.75 -1.07
N LYS A 289 5.41 22.52 -1.84
CA LYS A 289 5.83 23.03 -3.16
C LYS A 289 7.07 23.90 -3.06
N LEU A 290 7.13 24.78 -2.05
CA LEU A 290 8.28 25.65 -1.79
C LEU A 290 9.53 24.83 -1.44
N THR A 291 9.39 23.81 -0.58
CA THR A 291 10.51 22.94 -0.18
C THR A 291 11.08 22.20 -1.40
N GLY A 292 10.21 21.63 -2.23
CA GLY A 292 10.63 20.95 -3.47
C GLY A 292 11.32 21.90 -4.45
N ALA A 293 10.77 23.09 -4.67
CA ALA A 293 11.36 24.09 -5.54
C ALA A 293 12.74 24.57 -5.05
N VAL A 294 12.87 24.91 -3.76
CA VAL A 294 14.12 25.36 -3.17
C VAL A 294 15.19 24.27 -3.21
N CYS A 295 14.85 23.03 -2.85
CA CYS A 295 15.80 21.92 -2.95
C CYS A 295 16.24 21.66 -4.41
N GLY A 296 15.29 21.72 -5.35
CA GLY A 296 15.58 21.59 -6.78
C GLY A 296 16.55 22.66 -7.28
N ILE A 297 16.34 23.93 -6.87
CA ILE A 297 17.24 25.04 -7.21
C ILE A 297 18.64 24.80 -6.63
N ILE A 298 18.75 24.40 -5.36
CA ILE A 298 20.05 24.12 -4.70
C ILE A 298 20.80 23.00 -5.44
N MET A 299 20.12 21.91 -5.79
CA MET A 299 20.74 20.79 -6.49
C MET A 299 21.13 21.13 -7.93
N LEU A 300 20.34 21.95 -8.63
CA LEU A 300 20.71 22.46 -9.95
C LEU A 300 21.94 23.36 -9.89
N ILE A 301 22.01 24.27 -8.92
CA ILE A 301 23.19 25.12 -8.70
C ILE A 301 24.42 24.26 -8.38
N ALA A 302 24.30 23.29 -7.47
CA ALA A 302 25.36 22.35 -7.14
C ALA A 302 25.86 21.58 -8.38
N THR A 303 24.94 21.13 -9.23
CA THR A 303 25.27 20.43 -10.48
C THR A 303 25.96 21.35 -11.47
N VAL A 304 25.49 22.60 -11.63
CA VAL A 304 26.16 23.60 -12.48
C VAL A 304 27.58 23.86 -11.99
N ILE A 305 27.78 24.07 -10.69
CA ILE A 305 29.11 24.28 -10.10
C ILE A 305 29.99 23.05 -10.32
N GLY A 306 29.49 21.85 -10.06
CA GLY A 306 30.22 20.60 -10.27
C GLY A 306 30.66 20.41 -11.72
N LEU A 307 29.76 20.68 -12.68
CA LEU A 307 30.07 20.62 -14.11
C LEU A 307 31.05 21.72 -14.54
N CYS A 308 30.92 22.94 -14.00
CA CYS A 308 31.89 24.00 -14.25
C CYS A 308 33.28 23.63 -13.72
N LEU A 309 33.38 23.09 -12.50
CA LEU A 309 34.66 22.62 -11.94
C LEU A 309 35.24 21.43 -12.72
N LEU A 310 34.38 20.59 -13.31
CA LEU A 310 34.81 19.46 -14.13
C LEU A 310 35.30 19.88 -15.51
N PHE A 311 34.56 20.72 -16.23
CA PHE A 311 34.81 21.04 -17.64
C PHE A 311 35.56 22.36 -17.88
N LEU A 312 35.53 23.31 -16.94
CA LEU A 312 36.26 24.59 -17.03
C LEU A 312 37.59 24.56 -16.26
N ASN A 313 38.03 23.38 -15.83
CA ASN A 313 39.33 23.22 -15.19
C ASN A 313 40.46 23.55 -16.21
N PRO A 314 41.51 24.31 -15.82
CA PRO A 314 42.67 24.57 -16.66
C PRO A 314 43.30 23.31 -17.27
N ALA A 315 43.28 22.16 -16.58
CA ALA A 315 43.77 20.89 -17.11
C ALA A 315 42.84 20.29 -18.17
N ALA A 316 41.52 20.33 -17.95
CA ALA A 316 40.52 19.87 -18.92
C ALA A 316 40.55 20.73 -20.20
N LEU A 317 40.72 22.05 -20.06
CA LEU A 317 40.86 23.00 -21.17
C LEU A 317 42.14 22.78 -22.01
N ARG A 318 43.18 22.18 -21.43
CA ARG A 318 44.41 21.79 -22.14
C ARG A 318 44.36 20.39 -22.74
N GLY A 319 43.27 19.64 -22.51
CA GLY A 319 43.10 18.26 -22.98
C GLY A 319 43.72 17.19 -22.07
N ASP A 320 44.25 17.57 -20.90
CA ASP A 320 44.93 16.67 -19.96
C ASP A 320 43.92 16.06 -18.96
N TRP A 321 43.07 15.15 -19.46
CA TRP A 321 42.04 14.48 -18.66
C TRP A 321 42.58 13.58 -17.54
N SER A 322 43.86 13.17 -17.62
CA SER A 322 44.52 12.35 -16.58
C SER A 322 44.80 13.13 -15.30
N ALA A 323 44.85 14.46 -15.35
CA ALA A 323 45.06 15.33 -14.20
C ALA A 323 43.74 15.70 -13.48
N VAL A 324 42.60 15.59 -14.18
CA VAL A 324 41.27 15.89 -13.64
C VAL A 324 40.90 14.85 -12.57
N GLY A 325 40.82 15.29 -11.32
CA GLY A 325 40.55 14.41 -10.18
C GLY A 325 41.78 13.80 -9.52
N SER A 326 42.99 14.05 -10.04
CA SER A 326 44.23 13.72 -9.34
C SER A 326 44.46 14.67 -8.15
N SER A 327 44.98 14.15 -7.05
CA SER A 327 45.19 14.88 -5.78
C SER A 327 46.21 16.02 -5.86
N ALA A 328 46.78 16.30 -7.04
CA ALA A 328 47.98 17.12 -7.19
C ALA A 328 47.72 18.62 -7.46
N ALA A 329 46.58 19.04 -8.03
CA ALA A 329 46.09 20.43 -8.00
C ALA A 329 44.82 20.61 -8.85
N ASP A 330 43.97 21.55 -8.41
CA ASP A 330 42.83 22.21 -9.09
C ASP A 330 41.60 21.37 -9.49
N GLY A 331 41.70 20.05 -9.69
CA GLY A 331 40.56 19.20 -10.12
C GLY A 331 39.95 18.28 -9.07
N ALA A 332 40.58 18.14 -7.90
CA ALA A 332 40.25 17.10 -6.91
C ALA A 332 38.90 17.28 -6.19
N MET A 333 38.30 18.47 -6.24
CA MET A 333 37.09 18.80 -5.48
C MET A 333 35.85 19.03 -6.35
N PHE A 334 35.88 18.66 -7.64
CA PHE A 334 34.73 18.88 -8.52
C PHE A 334 33.46 18.19 -8.03
N TRP A 335 33.60 17.08 -7.29
CA TRP A 335 32.50 16.28 -6.73
C TRP A 335 31.92 16.86 -5.43
N LEU A 336 32.63 17.79 -4.78
CA LEU A 336 32.24 18.39 -3.50
C LEU A 336 30.92 19.21 -3.54
N PRO A 337 30.55 19.88 -4.64
CA PRO A 337 29.28 20.60 -4.74
C PRO A 337 28.05 19.71 -4.53
N TRP A 338 28.05 18.44 -4.94
CA TRP A 338 26.90 17.55 -4.77
C TRP A 338 26.59 17.23 -3.30
N PRO A 339 27.55 16.76 -2.46
CA PRO A 339 27.35 16.62 -1.02
C PRO A 339 26.97 17.93 -0.33
N ILE A 340 27.63 19.05 -0.66
CA ILE A 340 27.30 20.37 -0.09
C ILE A 340 25.87 20.77 -0.45
N GLY A 341 25.46 20.58 -1.71
CA GLY A 341 24.10 20.81 -2.18
C GLY A 341 23.07 19.95 -1.44
N GLY A 342 23.38 18.66 -1.23
CA GLY A 342 22.54 17.76 -0.45
C GLY A 342 22.34 18.24 1.00
N VAL A 343 23.42 18.63 1.68
CA VAL A 343 23.35 19.17 3.05
C VAL A 343 22.56 20.49 3.08
N LEU A 344 22.81 21.41 2.15
CA LEU A 344 22.10 22.68 2.06
C LEU A 344 20.60 22.49 1.75
N CYS A 345 20.25 21.54 0.87
CA CYS A 345 18.85 21.18 0.63
C CYS A 345 18.19 20.65 1.91
N GLY A 346 18.88 19.80 2.68
CA GLY A 346 18.39 19.30 3.96
C GLY A 346 18.15 20.44 4.98
N VAL A 347 19.11 21.37 5.10
CA VAL A 347 18.98 22.55 5.96
C VAL A 347 17.80 23.44 5.52
N ALA A 348 17.65 23.67 4.21
CA ALA A 348 16.55 24.47 3.67
C ALA A 348 15.19 23.83 3.96
N ALA A 349 15.06 22.51 3.79
CA ALA A 349 13.83 21.79 4.09
C ALA A 349 13.44 21.90 5.58
N LEU A 350 14.40 21.74 6.50
CA LEU A 350 14.18 21.90 7.93
C LEU A 350 13.77 23.33 8.29
N ALA A 351 14.43 24.33 7.70
CA ALA A 351 14.11 25.74 7.94
C ALA A 351 12.69 26.08 7.47
N ILE A 352 12.27 25.58 6.29
CA ILE A 352 10.92 25.79 5.76
C ILE A 352 9.87 25.12 6.65
N GLN A 353 10.12 23.90 7.14
CA GLN A 353 9.24 23.22 8.09
C GLN A 353 9.11 23.97 9.41
N LEU A 354 10.22 24.48 9.96
CA LEU A 354 10.18 25.30 11.18
C LEU A 354 9.33 26.57 11.00
N VAL A 355 9.44 27.23 9.85
CA VAL A 355 8.63 28.42 9.52
C VAL A 355 7.15 28.06 9.40
N LYS A 356 6.83 26.92 8.77
CA LYS A 356 5.46 26.40 8.70
C LYS A 356 4.88 26.19 10.10
N ASP A 357 5.58 25.40 10.93
CA ASP A 357 5.13 25.09 12.29
C ASP A 357 4.94 26.35 13.15
N TYR A 358 5.84 27.33 12.99
CA TYR A 358 5.72 28.61 13.68
C TYR A 358 4.47 29.39 13.26
N ARG A 359 4.12 29.34 11.97
CA ARG A 359 2.94 30.05 11.43
C ARG A 359 1.63 29.35 11.76
N GLU A 360 1.61 28.02 11.82
CA GLU A 360 0.42 27.24 12.21
C GLU A 360 0.08 27.34 13.70
N ARG A 361 1.06 27.65 14.55
CA ARG A 361 0.86 27.87 16.00
C ARG A 361 0.29 29.25 16.36
N LYS A 362 0.23 30.19 15.41
CA LYS A 362 -0.10 31.61 15.66
C LYS A 362 -1.50 31.95 15.19
#